data_AF-A0AAC9XW70-F1
#
_entry.id   AF-A0AAC9XW70-F1
#
_cell.length_a   1.000
_cell.length_b   1.000
_cell.length_c   1.000
_cell.angle_alpha   90.00
_cell.angle_beta   90.00
_cell.angle_gamma   90.00
#
_symmetry.space_group_name_H-M   'P 1'
#
loop_
_entity.id
_entity.type
_entity.pdbx_description
1 polymer ?
#
loop_
_entity_poly.entity_id
_entity_poly.type
_entity_poly.pdbx_seq_one_letter_code
_entity_poly.pdbx_strand_id
1 'polypeptide(L)'
;MEKCKFCLEDKSSLQISHIIPKFVYNWMKKTATTGRMRDGRNVNQPAQDGYKTRLLCSSCENDFSAYESYFANFVFMPLTKNDGFISHEEINWQKFNMFILSLLWRATYIMANTKETNKEYYESEIEEFNKCANAIKKAFKHKESLPFKTFFVPLNKHSYQSGVIDIEDYVYFERSIAINLRVDDENNQASTLYIKLPYILIVCELLNFKSNNWQGLELNKEENFNSPDSKVPNHVESYLKYNCTSCYEIASEIPDSQVDKIMKMASKKTSLENGTATAILKNRNRKKYSS
;
A
#
# COMPACT_ATOMS: atom_id res chain seq x y z
N MET A 1 24.53 -20.63 7.11
CA MET A 1 23.20 -20.40 7.71
C MET A 1 22.90 -18.91 7.59
N GLU A 2 21.64 -18.56 7.39
CA GLU A 2 21.16 -17.18 7.28
C GLU A 2 20.14 -16.91 8.39
N LYS A 3 20.22 -15.75 9.05
CA LYS A 3 19.29 -15.37 10.12
C LYS A 3 17.99 -14.80 9.56
N CYS A 4 16.86 -15.45 9.84
CA CYS A 4 15.54 -14.96 9.45
C CYS A 4 15.23 -13.63 10.15
N LYS A 5 14.79 -12.62 9.40
CA LYS A 5 14.58 -11.28 9.98
C LYS A 5 13.32 -11.21 10.87
N PHE A 6 12.35 -12.10 10.65
CA PHE A 6 11.16 -12.18 11.51
C PHE A 6 11.40 -13.04 12.75
N CYS A 7 11.64 -14.35 12.62
CA CYS A 7 11.78 -15.21 13.79
C CYS A 7 13.11 -15.06 14.54
N LEU A 8 14.14 -14.49 13.90
CA LEU A 8 15.51 -14.33 14.42
C LEU A 8 16.28 -15.64 14.65
N GLU A 9 15.76 -16.76 14.17
CA GLU A 9 16.46 -18.04 14.18
C GLU A 9 17.38 -18.17 12.95
N ASP A 10 18.50 -18.88 13.13
CA ASP A 10 19.37 -19.25 12.02
C ASP A 10 18.74 -20.39 11.21
N LYS A 11 18.69 -20.21 9.89
CA LYS A 11 18.03 -21.12 8.96
C LYS A 11 18.99 -21.51 7.84
N SER A 12 18.70 -22.62 7.16
CA SER A 12 19.50 -23.09 6.03
C SER A 12 19.51 -22.09 4.87
N SER A 13 18.35 -21.46 4.60
CA SER A 13 18.18 -20.45 3.55
C SER A 13 17.02 -19.51 3.85
N LEU A 14 17.11 -18.27 3.37
CA LEU A 14 15.97 -17.34 3.32
C LEU A 14 15.26 -17.41 1.96
N GLN A 15 13.95 -17.17 2.00
CA GLN A 15 13.09 -17.03 0.84
C GLN A 15 13.19 -15.62 0.26
N ILE A 16 12.91 -15.49 -1.04
CA ILE A 16 12.78 -14.18 -1.69
C ILE A 16 11.37 -13.65 -1.42
N SER A 17 11.27 -12.84 -0.38
CA SER A 17 10.03 -12.29 0.18
C SER A 17 9.60 -11.03 -0.58
N HIS A 18 8.36 -10.99 -1.07
CA HIS A 18 7.76 -9.76 -1.57
C HIS A 18 7.35 -8.85 -0.40
N ILE A 19 7.61 -7.53 -0.53
CA ILE A 19 7.26 -6.57 0.53
C ILE A 19 5.78 -6.20 0.46
N ILE A 20 5.32 -5.76 -0.72
CA ILE A 20 3.89 -5.80 -1.05
C ILE A 20 3.56 -7.22 -1.52
N PRO A 21 2.47 -7.86 -1.06
CA PRO A 21 2.14 -9.22 -1.44
C PRO A 21 2.07 -9.46 -2.95
N LYS A 22 2.53 -10.63 -3.39
CA LYS A 22 2.61 -11.01 -4.81
C LYS A 22 1.25 -10.94 -5.54
N PHE A 23 0.15 -11.19 -4.83
CA PHE A 23 -1.20 -11.14 -5.44
C PHE A 23 -1.53 -9.74 -5.99
N VAL A 24 -1.04 -8.67 -5.36
CA VAL A 24 -1.26 -7.28 -5.82
C VAL A 24 -0.60 -7.07 -7.18
N TYR A 25 0.67 -7.47 -7.32
CA TYR A 25 1.41 -7.38 -8.58
C TYR A 25 0.81 -8.26 -9.68
N ASN A 26 0.36 -9.47 -9.32
CA ASN A 26 -0.33 -10.35 -10.26
C ASN A 26 -1.63 -9.72 -10.76
N TRP A 27 -2.44 -9.16 -9.87
CA TRP A 27 -3.67 -8.47 -10.24
C TRP A 27 -3.41 -7.25 -11.13
N MET A 28 -2.44 -6.41 -10.77
CA MET A 28 -2.07 -5.23 -11.56
C MET A 28 -1.65 -5.62 -12.97
N LYS A 29 -0.78 -6.64 -13.13
CA LYS A 29 -0.36 -7.13 -14.44
C LYS A 29 -1.51 -7.76 -15.22
N LYS A 30 -2.33 -8.60 -14.59
CA LYS A 30 -3.48 -9.27 -15.24
C LYS A 30 -4.46 -8.25 -15.82
N THR A 31 -4.70 -7.15 -15.09
CA THR A 31 -5.70 -6.13 -15.43
C THR A 31 -5.11 -4.90 -16.14
N ALA A 32 -3.80 -4.87 -16.41
CA ALA A 32 -3.15 -3.80 -17.14
C ALA A 32 -3.39 -3.94 -18.64
N THR A 33 -3.64 -2.83 -19.33
CA THR A 33 -3.85 -2.79 -20.78
C THR A 33 -2.73 -3.51 -21.55
N THR A 34 -1.47 -3.32 -21.14
CA THR A 34 -0.30 -3.94 -21.80
C THR A 34 0.11 -5.28 -21.19
N GLY A 35 -0.51 -5.69 -20.08
CA GLY A 35 -0.07 -6.82 -19.26
C GLY A 35 1.23 -6.55 -18.49
N ARG A 36 1.67 -5.29 -18.41
CA ARG A 36 2.95 -4.89 -17.82
C ARG A 36 2.76 -3.77 -16.79
N MET A 37 3.71 -3.69 -15.86
CA MET A 37 3.83 -2.63 -14.85
C MET A 37 5.17 -1.90 -15.05
N ARG A 38 5.33 -0.72 -14.45
CA ARG A 38 6.59 0.02 -14.38
C ARG A 38 6.87 0.38 -12.93
N ASP A 39 8.13 0.55 -12.61
CA ASP A 39 8.63 0.90 -11.27
C ASP A 39 9.19 2.31 -11.32
N GLY A 40 8.88 3.14 -10.32
CA GLY A 40 9.38 4.52 -10.27
C GLY A 40 10.91 4.63 -10.21
N ARG A 41 11.61 3.57 -9.78
CA ARG A 41 13.08 3.51 -9.77
C ARG A 41 13.69 3.34 -11.16
N ASN A 42 12.93 2.81 -12.11
CA ASN A 42 13.33 2.66 -13.51
C ASN A 42 12.09 2.63 -14.41
N VAL A 43 11.57 3.81 -14.71
CA VAL A 43 10.38 3.96 -15.55
C VAL A 43 10.61 3.61 -17.01
N ASN A 44 11.87 3.61 -17.47
CA ASN A 44 12.21 3.35 -18.86
C ASN A 44 11.93 1.90 -19.25
N GLN A 45 11.96 0.97 -18.29
CA GLN A 45 11.76 -0.46 -18.54
C GLN A 45 10.52 -1.01 -17.83
N PRO A 46 9.79 -1.96 -18.44
CA PRO A 46 8.73 -2.67 -17.73
C PRO A 46 9.30 -3.45 -16.54
N ALA A 47 8.68 -3.31 -15.37
CA ALA A 47 8.98 -4.14 -14.23
C ALA A 47 8.37 -5.54 -14.42
N GLN A 48 9.20 -6.58 -14.25
CA GLN A 48 8.75 -7.97 -14.37
C GLN A 48 7.99 -8.44 -13.12
N ASP A 49 8.36 -7.91 -11.97
CA ASP A 49 7.85 -8.31 -10.66
C ASP A 49 7.92 -7.13 -9.67
N GLY A 50 7.34 -7.32 -8.50
CA GLY A 50 7.44 -6.38 -7.38
C GLY A 50 8.80 -6.38 -6.68
N TYR A 51 9.01 -5.39 -5.80
CA TYR A 51 10.18 -5.38 -4.94
C TYR A 51 10.15 -6.55 -3.96
N LYS A 52 11.26 -7.27 -3.90
CA LYS A 52 11.44 -8.48 -3.11
C LYS A 52 12.89 -8.64 -2.68
N THR A 53 13.12 -9.25 -1.53
CA THR A 53 14.46 -9.45 -0.97
C THR A 53 14.51 -10.70 -0.10
N ARG A 54 15.72 -11.19 0.22
CA ARG A 54 15.91 -12.31 1.16
C ARG A 54 15.61 -11.86 2.58
N LEU A 55 14.42 -12.20 3.10
CA LEU A 55 13.92 -11.64 4.37
C LEU A 55 13.48 -12.72 5.36
N LEU A 56 12.63 -13.64 4.92
CA LEU A 56 11.97 -14.61 5.78
C LEU A 56 12.44 -16.04 5.50
N CYS A 57 12.37 -16.90 6.52
CA CYS A 57 12.50 -18.34 6.31
C CYS A 57 11.17 -18.93 5.81
N SER A 58 11.20 -20.17 5.33
CA SER A 58 10.01 -20.81 4.75
C SER A 58 8.83 -20.89 5.72
N SER A 59 9.05 -21.13 7.02
CA SER A 59 7.96 -21.18 7.99
C SER A 59 7.28 -19.81 8.16
N CYS A 60 8.06 -18.74 8.30
CA CYS A 60 7.50 -17.39 8.44
C CYS A 60 6.80 -16.91 7.15
N GLU A 61 7.32 -17.27 5.96
CA GLU A 61 6.62 -17.02 4.69
C GLU A 61 5.26 -17.71 4.64
N ASN A 62 5.20 -18.99 5.02
CA ASN A 62 3.96 -19.76 5.02
C ASN A 62 2.92 -19.15 5.97
N ASP A 63 3.35 -18.73 7.17
CA ASP A 63 2.48 -18.06 8.14
C ASP A 63 1.88 -16.77 7.56
N PHE A 64 2.70 -15.95 6.89
CA PHE A 64 2.23 -14.70 6.26
C PHE A 64 1.31 -15.00 5.07
N SER A 65 1.66 -15.98 4.24
CA SER A 65 0.93 -16.34 3.03
C SER A 65 -0.51 -16.78 3.30
N ALA A 66 -0.78 -17.42 4.44
CA ALA A 66 -2.14 -17.79 4.84
C ALA A 66 -3.04 -16.55 5.00
N TYR A 67 -2.55 -15.50 5.66
CA TYR A 67 -3.31 -14.25 5.84
C TYR A 67 -3.34 -13.39 4.58
N GLU A 68 -2.30 -13.43 3.75
CA GLU A 68 -2.33 -12.83 2.41
C GLU A 68 -3.40 -13.46 1.52
N SER A 69 -3.52 -14.79 1.55
CA SER A 69 -4.52 -15.51 0.77
C SER A 69 -5.94 -15.14 1.23
N TYR A 70 -6.14 -14.99 2.55
CA TYR A 70 -7.39 -14.47 3.08
C TYR A 70 -7.68 -13.05 2.57
N PHE A 71 -6.76 -12.12 2.77
CA PHE A 71 -6.96 -10.73 2.35
C PHE A 71 -7.18 -10.60 0.85
N ALA A 72 -6.42 -11.34 0.04
CA ALA A 72 -6.58 -11.36 -1.41
C ALA A 72 -8.02 -11.73 -1.82
N ASN A 73 -8.55 -12.82 -1.27
CA ASN A 73 -9.82 -13.40 -1.70
C ASN A 73 -11.04 -12.68 -1.11
N PHE A 74 -10.95 -12.26 0.16
CA PHE A 74 -12.11 -11.78 0.93
C PHE A 74 -12.10 -10.27 1.17
N VAL A 75 -11.01 -9.57 0.82
CA VAL A 75 -10.92 -8.12 0.98
C VAL A 75 -10.59 -7.46 -0.36
N PHE A 76 -9.41 -7.77 -0.90
CA PHE A 76 -8.89 -7.11 -2.09
C PHE A 76 -9.74 -7.39 -3.34
N MET A 77 -10.04 -8.66 -3.64
CA MET A 77 -10.85 -8.98 -4.81
C MET A 77 -12.27 -8.38 -4.74
N PRO A 78 -13.00 -8.44 -3.60
CA PRO A 78 -14.26 -7.70 -3.43
C PRO A 78 -14.12 -6.19 -3.70
N LEU A 79 -13.11 -5.52 -3.14
CA LEU A 79 -12.85 -4.11 -3.42
C LEU A 79 -12.70 -3.84 -4.92
N THR A 80 -11.94 -4.68 -5.64
CA THR A 80 -11.73 -4.49 -7.08
C THR A 80 -13.00 -4.71 -7.92
N LYS A 81 -13.96 -5.51 -7.41
CA LYS A 81 -15.23 -5.81 -8.09
C LYS A 81 -16.31 -4.78 -7.77
N ASN A 82 -16.26 -4.19 -6.59
CA ASN A 82 -17.27 -3.27 -6.06
C ASN A 82 -16.77 -1.82 -6.01
N ASP A 83 -15.89 -1.44 -6.93
CA ASP A 83 -15.35 -0.07 -7.07
C ASP A 83 -14.79 0.53 -5.77
N GLY A 84 -14.04 -0.28 -5.02
CA GLY A 84 -13.41 0.10 -3.76
C GLY A 84 -14.35 0.10 -2.55
N PHE A 85 -15.57 -0.42 -2.67
CA PHE A 85 -16.47 -0.68 -1.54
C PHE A 85 -16.30 -2.09 -0.98
N ILE A 86 -16.35 -2.22 0.35
CA ILE A 86 -16.41 -3.51 1.05
C ILE A 86 -17.33 -3.41 2.27
N SER A 87 -18.12 -4.47 2.49
CA SER A 87 -18.93 -4.58 3.69
C SER A 87 -18.07 -5.00 4.88
N HIS A 88 -18.19 -4.28 5.99
CA HIS A 88 -17.56 -4.61 7.26
C HIS A 88 -18.00 -5.99 7.78
N GLU A 89 -19.27 -6.35 7.57
CA GLU A 89 -19.87 -7.60 8.09
C GLU A 89 -19.27 -8.87 7.46
N GLU A 90 -18.67 -8.74 6.28
CA GLU A 90 -18.06 -9.87 5.55
C GLU A 90 -16.60 -10.12 5.96
N ILE A 91 -16.03 -9.28 6.83
CA ILE A 91 -14.62 -9.33 7.21
C ILE A 91 -14.44 -10.15 8.50
N ASN A 92 -13.67 -11.23 8.41
CA ASN A 92 -12.99 -11.81 9.56
C ASN A 92 -11.84 -10.89 10.00
N TRP A 93 -12.11 -10.06 11.02
CA TRP A 93 -11.20 -9.04 11.53
C TRP A 93 -9.89 -9.58 12.09
N GLN A 94 -9.90 -10.76 12.71
CA GLN A 94 -8.67 -11.38 13.18
C GLN A 94 -7.73 -11.68 12.00
N LYS A 95 -8.22 -12.34 10.94
CA LYS A 95 -7.39 -12.63 9.76
C LYS A 95 -6.99 -11.37 9.01
N PHE A 96 -7.88 -10.38 8.95
CA PHE A 96 -7.60 -9.06 8.40
C PHE A 96 -6.44 -8.39 9.14
N ASN A 97 -6.53 -8.29 10.48
CA ASN A 97 -5.51 -7.64 11.30
C ASN A 97 -4.17 -8.40 11.25
N MET A 98 -4.20 -9.73 11.18
CA MET A 98 -2.99 -10.53 10.96
C MET A 98 -2.33 -10.25 9.61
N PHE A 99 -3.11 -10.04 8.54
CA PHE A 99 -2.57 -9.55 7.27
C PHE A 99 -1.93 -8.16 7.43
N ILE A 100 -2.64 -7.21 8.06
CA ILE A 100 -2.14 -5.85 8.27
C ILE A 100 -0.83 -5.87 9.06
N LEU A 101 -0.75 -6.60 10.16
CA LEU A 101 0.48 -6.77 10.95
C LEU A 101 1.64 -7.32 10.10
N SER A 102 1.39 -8.33 9.25
CA SER A 102 2.42 -8.89 8.37
C SER A 102 2.96 -7.88 7.33
N LEU A 103 2.07 -7.01 6.83
CA LEU A 103 2.39 -6.00 5.82
C LEU A 103 3.12 -4.81 6.46
N LEU A 104 2.61 -4.31 7.58
CA LEU A 104 3.25 -3.26 8.38
C LEU A 104 4.65 -3.69 8.81
N TRP A 105 4.82 -4.92 9.31
CA TRP A 105 6.12 -5.41 9.74
C TRP A 105 7.14 -5.40 8.59
N ARG A 106 6.78 -5.95 7.42
CA ARG A 106 7.68 -5.98 6.25
C ARG A 106 8.04 -4.58 5.82
N ALA A 107 7.05 -3.69 5.73
CA ALA A 107 7.26 -2.31 5.30
C ALA A 107 8.15 -1.55 6.29
N THR A 108 7.83 -1.53 7.59
CA THR A 108 8.64 -0.86 8.62
C THR A 108 10.07 -1.40 8.64
N TYR A 109 10.24 -2.73 8.65
CA TYR A 109 11.57 -3.34 8.69
C TYR A 109 12.41 -2.96 7.46
N ILE A 110 11.84 -3.05 6.27
CA ILE A 110 12.55 -2.72 5.03
C ILE A 110 12.92 -1.25 4.96
N MET A 111 11.99 -0.35 5.31
CA MET A 111 12.24 1.08 5.29
C MET A 111 13.40 1.45 6.21
N ALA A 112 13.47 0.84 7.40
CA ALA A 112 14.53 1.09 8.38
C ALA A 112 15.88 0.42 8.06
N ASN A 113 15.88 -0.75 7.40
CA ASN A 113 17.08 -1.61 7.28
C ASN A 113 17.63 -1.75 5.85
N THR A 114 17.04 -1.09 4.85
CA THR A 114 17.54 -1.10 3.47
C THR A 114 18.28 0.19 3.18
N LYS A 115 19.53 0.11 2.70
CA LYS A 115 20.40 1.29 2.49
C LYS A 115 19.76 2.35 1.59
N GLU A 116 19.08 1.91 0.54
CA GLU A 116 18.47 2.80 -0.43
C GLU A 116 17.31 3.60 0.16
N THR A 117 16.61 3.05 1.16
CA THR A 117 15.45 3.68 1.80
C THR A 117 15.79 4.38 3.11
N ASN A 118 16.80 3.92 3.84
CA ASN A 118 17.13 4.47 5.16
C ASN A 118 18.16 5.61 5.16
N LYS A 119 18.75 5.91 4.00
CA LYS A 119 19.68 7.05 3.81
C LYS A 119 19.08 8.41 4.19
N GLU A 120 17.76 8.49 4.30
CA GLU A 120 17.00 9.69 4.62
C GLU A 120 16.70 9.82 6.12
N TYR A 121 17.11 8.84 6.94
CA TYR A 121 16.82 8.81 8.38
C TYR A 121 18.09 8.90 9.21
N TYR A 122 17.98 9.53 10.38
CA TYR A 122 19.02 9.50 11.41
C TYR A 122 19.11 8.12 12.05
N GLU A 123 20.29 7.77 12.59
CA GLU A 123 20.52 6.48 13.26
C GLU A 123 19.54 6.26 14.42
N SER A 124 19.25 7.30 15.20
CA SER A 124 18.25 7.27 16.28
C SER A 124 16.84 6.96 15.79
N GLU A 125 16.45 7.45 14.61
CA GLU A 125 15.13 7.16 14.03
C GLU A 125 15.06 5.71 13.57
N ILE A 126 16.13 5.21 12.95
CA ILE A 126 16.25 3.80 12.55
C ILE A 126 16.12 2.88 13.78
N GLU A 127 16.72 3.24 14.90
CA GLU A 127 16.56 2.50 16.16
C GLU A 127 15.10 2.47 16.63
N GLU A 128 14.40 3.61 16.62
CA GLU A 128 12.98 3.68 16.98
C GLU A 128 12.10 2.88 16.01
N PHE A 129 12.34 2.96 14.70
CA PHE A 129 11.61 2.15 13.73
C PHE A 129 11.83 0.65 13.92
N ASN A 130 13.02 0.24 14.32
CA ASN A 130 13.29 -1.14 14.68
C ASN A 130 12.55 -1.57 15.96
N LYS A 131 12.38 -0.68 16.94
CA LYS A 131 11.50 -0.92 18.11
C LYS A 131 10.05 -1.08 17.66
N CYS A 132 9.56 -0.23 16.76
CA CYS A 132 8.22 -0.36 16.19
C CYS A 132 8.04 -1.70 15.43
N ALA A 133 8.99 -2.08 14.58
CA ALA A 133 8.96 -3.37 13.89
C ALA A 133 8.93 -4.54 14.88
N ASN A 134 9.66 -4.47 15.99
CA ASN A 134 9.61 -5.49 17.04
C ASN A 134 8.24 -5.54 17.75
N ALA A 135 7.61 -4.40 18.00
CA ALA A 135 6.26 -4.35 18.57
C ALA A 135 5.22 -4.99 17.63
N ILE A 136 5.26 -4.67 16.33
CA ILE A 136 4.38 -5.27 15.31
C ILE A 136 4.60 -6.79 15.25
N LYS A 137 5.86 -7.23 15.25
CA LYS A 137 6.22 -8.65 15.28
C LYS A 137 5.67 -9.37 16.52
N LYS A 138 5.77 -8.75 17.70
CA LYS A 138 5.22 -9.31 18.95
C LYS A 138 3.71 -9.48 18.81
N ALA A 139 3.01 -8.43 18.37
CA ALA A 139 1.56 -8.49 18.17
C ALA A 139 1.15 -9.61 17.20
N PHE A 140 1.85 -9.77 16.08
CA PHE A 140 1.61 -10.88 15.13
C PHE A 140 1.82 -12.26 15.80
N LYS A 141 2.94 -12.47 16.49
CA LYS A 141 3.26 -13.77 17.10
C LYS A 141 2.24 -14.18 18.18
N HIS A 142 1.72 -13.22 18.92
CA HIS A 142 0.76 -13.46 20.01
C HIS A 142 -0.70 -13.29 19.57
N LYS A 143 -0.95 -12.95 18.29
CA LYS A 143 -2.29 -12.65 17.75
C LYS A 143 -3.00 -11.53 18.54
N GLU A 144 -2.24 -10.53 18.96
CA GLU A 144 -2.72 -9.34 19.65
C GLU A 144 -3.27 -8.30 18.64
N SER A 145 -3.92 -7.25 19.15
CA SER A 145 -4.39 -6.12 18.36
C SER A 145 -3.24 -5.32 17.74
N LEU A 146 -3.56 -4.41 16.82
CA LEU A 146 -2.56 -3.54 16.20
C LEU A 146 -1.93 -2.65 17.28
N PRO A 147 -0.59 -2.68 17.46
CA PRO A 147 0.07 -1.95 18.54
C PRO A 147 0.12 -0.43 18.30
N PHE A 148 -0.19 0.00 17.09
CA PHE A 148 -0.19 1.39 16.65
C PHE A 148 -1.53 1.74 16.02
N LYS A 149 -1.94 3.00 16.13
CA LYS A 149 -3.11 3.50 15.42
C LYS A 149 -2.90 3.31 13.93
N THR A 150 -3.74 2.47 13.35
CA THR A 150 -3.66 2.10 11.95
C THR A 150 -5.03 2.33 11.32
N PHE A 151 -5.03 3.01 10.19
CA PHE A 151 -6.22 3.44 9.49
C PHE A 151 -6.25 2.80 8.11
N PHE A 152 -7.46 2.46 7.68
CA PHE A 152 -7.73 1.96 6.35
C PHE A 152 -8.59 2.97 5.61
N VAL A 153 -7.98 3.67 4.66
CA VAL A 153 -8.63 4.73 3.89
C VAL A 153 -9.03 4.16 2.53
N PRO A 154 -10.32 3.97 2.25
CA PRO A 154 -10.78 3.59 0.93
C PRO A 154 -10.47 4.70 -0.08
N LEU A 155 -9.93 4.32 -1.24
CA LEU A 155 -9.63 5.22 -2.35
C LEU A 155 -10.61 4.94 -3.48
N ASN A 156 -11.78 5.57 -3.39
CA ASN A 156 -12.87 5.37 -4.33
C ASN A 156 -13.68 6.66 -4.51
N LYS A 157 -14.67 6.60 -5.40
CA LYS A 157 -15.56 7.72 -5.68
C LYS A 157 -16.33 8.19 -4.44
N HIS A 158 -16.83 7.26 -3.63
CA HIS A 158 -17.62 7.58 -2.45
C HIS A 158 -16.80 8.37 -1.43
N SER A 159 -15.57 7.94 -1.13
CA SER A 159 -14.66 8.65 -0.21
C SER A 159 -14.36 10.08 -0.65
N TYR A 160 -14.26 10.33 -1.95
CA TYR A 160 -14.15 11.70 -2.46
C TYR A 160 -15.45 12.49 -2.28
N GLN A 161 -16.58 11.91 -2.69
CA GLN A 161 -17.89 12.59 -2.64
C GLN A 161 -18.37 12.88 -1.21
N SER A 162 -18.00 12.06 -0.22
CA SER A 162 -18.30 12.28 1.18
C SER A 162 -17.29 13.19 1.90
N GLY A 163 -16.23 13.64 1.21
CA GLY A 163 -15.20 14.51 1.79
C GLY A 163 -14.23 13.81 2.74
N VAL A 164 -14.17 12.46 2.72
CA VAL A 164 -13.17 11.68 3.45
C VAL A 164 -11.77 12.01 2.94
N ILE A 165 -11.63 12.15 1.61
CA ILE A 165 -10.43 12.56 0.89
C ILE A 165 -10.77 13.68 -0.09
N ASP A 166 -9.79 14.51 -0.43
CA ASP A 166 -9.99 15.70 -1.26
C ASP A 166 -9.37 15.63 -2.67
N ILE A 167 -8.87 14.45 -3.03
CA ILE A 167 -8.43 14.13 -4.40
C ILE A 167 -9.36 13.10 -5.02
N GLU A 168 -9.51 13.14 -6.35
CA GLU A 168 -10.30 12.16 -7.10
C GLU A 168 -9.52 11.68 -8.32
N ASP A 169 -8.59 10.73 -8.18
CA ASP A 169 -7.84 10.23 -9.34
C ASP A 169 -7.86 8.71 -9.39
N TYR A 170 -8.66 8.15 -10.31
CA TYR A 170 -8.89 6.71 -10.43
C TYR A 170 -7.66 5.96 -10.97
N VAL A 171 -6.80 6.61 -11.77
CA VAL A 171 -5.53 6.00 -12.17
C VAL A 171 -4.62 5.87 -10.96
N TYR A 172 -4.52 6.92 -10.15
CA TYR A 172 -3.80 6.86 -8.89
C TYR A 172 -4.44 5.84 -7.95
N PHE A 173 -5.74 5.89 -7.67
CA PHE A 173 -6.43 4.99 -6.75
C PHE A 173 -6.26 3.53 -7.13
N GLU A 174 -6.51 3.18 -8.39
CA GLU A 174 -6.66 1.78 -8.81
C GLU A 174 -5.36 1.19 -9.37
N ARG A 175 -4.44 2.02 -9.90
CA ARG A 175 -3.34 1.55 -10.76
C ARG A 175 -1.94 1.92 -10.26
N SER A 176 -1.82 2.44 -9.04
CA SER A 176 -0.51 2.66 -8.39
C SER A 176 -0.34 1.82 -7.12
N ILE A 177 0.89 1.76 -6.62
CA ILE A 177 1.26 1.19 -5.33
C ILE A 177 2.42 2.02 -4.76
N ALA A 178 2.52 2.13 -3.43
CA ALA A 178 3.63 2.81 -2.78
C ALA A 178 3.82 2.30 -1.35
N ILE A 179 5.05 2.41 -0.85
CA ILE A 179 5.39 2.32 0.57
C ILE A 179 6.25 3.53 0.88
N ASN A 180 5.85 4.34 1.87
CA ASN A 180 6.62 5.47 2.32
C ASN A 180 6.57 5.55 3.85
N LEU A 181 7.74 5.60 4.48
CA LEU A 181 7.88 5.97 5.88
C LEU A 181 8.32 7.43 5.92
N ARG A 182 7.54 8.29 6.58
CA ARG A 182 7.81 9.73 6.66
C ARG A 182 8.00 10.14 8.10
N VAL A 183 9.00 10.99 8.32
CA VAL A 183 9.18 11.74 9.56
C VAL A 183 8.76 13.17 9.29
N ASP A 184 7.94 13.71 10.17
CA ASP A 184 7.54 15.12 10.17
C ASP A 184 8.37 15.87 11.21
N ASP A 185 9.44 16.51 10.74
CA ASP A 185 10.38 17.26 11.57
C ASP A 185 9.72 18.46 12.29
N GLU A 186 8.70 19.05 11.67
CA GLU A 186 7.97 20.21 12.21
C GLU A 186 6.96 19.79 13.28
N ASN A 187 6.48 18.55 13.22
CA ASN A 187 5.51 17.98 14.17
C ASN A 187 6.16 16.98 15.13
N ASN A 188 7.17 17.42 15.89
CA ASN A 188 7.77 16.63 16.98
C ASN A 188 8.30 15.25 16.50
N GLN A 189 8.80 15.18 15.27
CA GLN A 189 9.27 13.93 14.63
C GLN A 189 8.17 12.86 14.54
N ALA A 190 6.93 13.28 14.31
CA ALA A 190 5.82 12.36 14.10
C ALA A 190 6.11 11.47 12.89
N SER A 191 6.07 10.16 13.09
CA SER A 191 6.52 9.20 12.08
C SER A 191 5.37 8.36 11.54
N THR A 192 5.05 8.50 10.25
CA THR A 192 3.92 7.81 9.62
C THR A 192 4.40 6.82 8.56
N LEU A 193 3.91 5.58 8.63
CA LEU A 193 4.04 4.62 7.54
C LEU A 193 2.80 4.63 6.67
N TYR A 194 2.98 4.96 5.39
CA TYR A 194 1.97 4.91 4.35
C TYR A 194 2.20 3.69 3.47
N ILE A 195 1.16 2.87 3.27
CA ILE A 195 1.17 1.76 2.33
C ILE A 195 -0.02 1.90 1.40
N LYS A 196 0.27 2.28 0.16
CA LYS A 196 -0.73 2.46 -0.89
C LYS A 196 -0.84 1.18 -1.71
N LEU A 197 -2.04 0.62 -1.75
CA LEU A 197 -2.44 -0.48 -2.63
C LEU A 197 -3.53 0.02 -3.60
N PRO A 198 -3.90 -0.74 -4.64
CA PRO A 198 -5.11 -0.44 -5.40
C PRO A 198 -6.32 -0.32 -4.47
N TYR A 199 -7.11 0.75 -4.62
CA TYR A 199 -8.31 1.09 -3.84
C TYR A 199 -8.11 1.40 -2.36
N ILE A 200 -6.89 1.37 -1.83
CA ILE A 200 -6.65 1.48 -0.38
C ILE A 200 -5.38 2.28 -0.10
N LEU A 201 -5.47 3.18 0.87
CA LEU A 201 -4.30 3.68 1.61
C LEU A 201 -4.37 3.15 3.05
N ILE A 202 -3.34 2.42 3.47
CA ILE A 202 -3.13 2.04 4.87
C ILE A 202 -2.19 3.08 5.48
N VAL A 203 -2.60 3.68 6.61
CA VAL A 203 -1.81 4.68 7.34
C VAL A 203 -1.55 4.15 8.74
N CYS A 204 -0.28 4.04 9.14
CA CYS A 204 0.10 3.59 10.47
C CYS A 204 0.94 4.67 11.15
N GLU A 205 0.44 5.16 12.28
CA GLU A 205 1.06 6.20 13.10
C GLU A 205 2.02 5.57 14.11
N LEU A 206 3.32 5.57 13.80
CA LEU A 206 4.33 4.82 14.56
C LEU A 206 4.81 5.57 15.81
N LEU A 207 5.16 6.85 15.70
CA LEU A 207 5.84 7.61 16.76
C LEU A 207 5.29 9.04 16.89
N ASN A 208 5.34 9.57 18.12
CA ASN A 208 5.25 10.99 18.45
C ASN A 208 3.98 11.76 18.04
N PHE A 209 2.86 11.08 17.82
CA PHE A 209 1.57 11.73 17.58
C PHE A 209 0.90 12.17 18.88
N LYS A 210 0.66 13.47 19.03
CA LYS A 210 0.02 14.06 20.23
C LYS A 210 -1.51 14.03 20.15
N SER A 211 -2.09 14.34 18.99
CA SER A 211 -3.50 14.11 18.68
C SER A 211 -3.71 14.36 17.18
N ASN A 212 -4.40 13.44 16.51
CA ASN A 212 -4.65 13.55 15.10
C ASN A 212 -6.16 13.63 14.91
N ASN A 213 -6.62 14.57 14.09
CA ASN A 213 -8.03 14.85 13.84
C ASN A 213 -8.70 13.78 12.94
N TRP A 214 -8.31 12.52 13.12
CA TRP A 214 -8.99 11.40 12.47
C TRP A 214 -10.43 11.32 12.95
N GLN A 215 -11.32 11.11 12.00
CA GLN A 215 -12.70 10.74 12.24
C GLN A 215 -12.93 9.40 11.52
N GLY A 216 -13.25 8.34 12.26
CA GLY A 216 -13.44 6.99 11.72
C GLY A 216 -12.16 6.29 11.22
N LEU A 217 -12.36 5.21 10.44
CA LEU A 217 -11.33 4.46 9.68
C LEU A 217 -10.26 3.71 10.49
N GLU A 218 -10.25 3.82 11.82
CA GLU A 218 -9.29 3.14 12.70
C GLU A 218 -9.58 1.63 12.77
N LEU A 219 -8.59 0.80 12.43
CA LEU A 219 -8.75 -0.65 12.32
C LEU A 219 -8.98 -1.39 13.64
N ASN A 220 -8.55 -0.82 14.77
CA ASN A 220 -8.86 -1.38 16.09
C ASN A 220 -10.29 -1.02 16.57
N LYS A 221 -11.03 -0.20 15.82
CA LYS A 221 -12.41 0.21 16.08
C LYS A 221 -13.29 -0.21 14.91
N GLU A 222 -13.47 -1.52 14.80
CA GLU A 222 -14.13 -2.20 13.70
C GLU A 222 -15.48 -1.54 13.36
N GLU A 223 -16.26 -1.17 14.38
CA GLU A 223 -17.58 -0.53 14.23
C GLU A 223 -17.60 0.79 13.42
N ASN A 224 -16.45 1.43 13.20
CA ASN A 224 -16.33 2.71 12.50
C ASN A 224 -15.73 2.62 11.10
N PHE A 225 -15.49 1.41 10.57
CA PHE A 225 -14.80 1.20 9.28
C PHE A 225 -15.48 1.89 8.09
N ASN A 226 -16.80 2.06 8.12
CA ASN A 226 -17.60 2.70 7.07
C ASN A 226 -18.41 3.91 7.61
N SER A 227 -17.92 4.61 8.63
CA SER A 227 -18.66 5.76 9.16
C SER A 227 -18.79 6.86 8.09
N PRO A 228 -20.00 7.39 7.82
CA PRO A 228 -20.21 8.45 6.83
C PRO A 228 -19.51 9.76 7.22
N ASP A 229 -19.24 9.97 8.50
CA ASP A 229 -18.54 11.14 9.04
C ASP A 229 -17.02 10.96 9.03
N SER A 230 -16.51 9.96 8.32
CA SER A 230 -15.07 9.70 8.28
C SER A 230 -14.32 10.83 7.61
N LYS A 231 -13.16 11.19 8.16
CA LYS A 231 -12.29 12.22 7.61
C LYS A 231 -10.83 11.94 7.93
N VAL A 232 -9.98 12.06 6.91
CA VAL A 232 -8.53 11.96 7.09
C VAL A 232 -7.95 13.30 7.55
N PRO A 233 -6.87 13.31 8.34
CA PRO A 233 -6.20 14.54 8.74
C PRO A 233 -5.38 15.15 7.59
N ASN A 234 -5.08 16.46 7.69
CA ASN A 234 -4.38 17.23 6.66
C ASN A 234 -3.07 16.60 6.18
N HIS A 235 -2.30 15.96 7.07
CA HIS A 235 -1.02 15.33 6.69
C HIS A 235 -1.22 14.15 5.72
N VAL A 236 -2.33 13.43 5.85
CA VAL A 236 -2.72 12.34 4.94
C VAL A 236 -3.23 12.91 3.61
N GLU A 237 -4.03 13.97 3.62
CA GLU A 237 -4.45 14.67 2.39
C GLU A 237 -3.23 15.19 1.61
N SER A 238 -2.28 15.80 2.33
CA SER A 238 -1.04 16.33 1.78
C SER A 238 -0.18 15.22 1.18
N TYR A 239 -0.08 14.07 1.87
CA TYR A 239 0.59 12.88 1.35
C TYR A 239 -0.09 12.35 0.08
N LEU A 240 -1.41 12.21 0.07
CA LEU A 240 -2.18 11.72 -1.08
C LEU A 240 -1.97 12.60 -2.32
N LYS A 241 -2.06 13.93 -2.17
CA LYS A 241 -1.79 14.90 -3.25
C LYS A 241 -0.37 14.77 -3.75
N TYR A 242 0.60 14.81 -2.84
CA TYR A 242 2.02 14.65 -3.19
C TYR A 242 2.26 13.36 -3.96
N ASN A 243 1.82 12.22 -3.42
CA ASN A 243 2.11 10.91 -4.00
C ASN A 243 1.39 10.71 -5.34
N CYS A 244 0.18 11.27 -5.51
CA CYS A 244 -0.52 11.31 -6.78
C CYS A 244 0.27 12.12 -7.83
N THR A 245 0.68 13.34 -7.50
CA THR A 245 1.49 14.19 -8.39
C THR A 245 2.80 13.52 -8.77
N SER A 246 3.55 12.97 -7.81
CA SER A 246 4.80 12.27 -8.08
C SER A 246 4.63 11.06 -9.00
N CYS A 247 3.50 10.34 -8.94
CA CYS A 247 3.23 9.27 -9.89
C CYS A 247 3.20 9.78 -11.35
N TYR A 248 2.63 10.96 -11.58
CA TYR A 248 2.55 11.56 -12.91
C TYR A 248 3.86 12.18 -13.35
N GLU A 249 4.62 12.80 -12.45
CA GLU A 249 5.97 13.30 -12.71
C GLU A 249 6.89 12.16 -13.16
N ILE A 250 6.93 11.07 -12.39
CA ILE A 250 7.66 9.85 -12.72
C ILE A 250 7.20 9.26 -14.06
N ALA A 251 5.89 9.25 -14.34
CA ALA A 251 5.38 8.76 -15.62
C ALA A 251 5.75 9.67 -16.81
N SER A 252 5.94 10.97 -16.59
CA SER A 252 6.35 11.93 -17.62
C SER A 252 7.80 11.75 -18.07
N GLU A 253 8.63 11.08 -17.26
CA GLU A 253 10.00 10.73 -17.60
C GLU A 253 10.11 9.56 -18.59
N ILE A 254 8.99 8.89 -18.94
CA ILE A 254 8.98 7.79 -19.92
C ILE A 254 9.29 8.36 -21.32
N PRO A 255 10.36 7.92 -22.00
CA PRO A 255 10.74 8.45 -23.31
C PRO A 255 9.66 8.21 -24.36
N ASP A 256 9.50 9.13 -25.32
CA ASP A 256 8.51 9.02 -26.41
C ASP A 256 8.59 7.68 -27.15
N SER A 257 9.80 7.18 -27.42
CA SER A 257 10.00 5.88 -28.06
C SER A 257 9.41 4.70 -27.27
N GLN A 258 9.33 4.80 -25.94
CA GLN A 258 8.67 3.83 -25.07
C GLN A 258 7.16 4.07 -25.03
N VAL A 259 6.71 5.33 -25.02
CA VAL A 259 5.29 5.69 -25.13
C VAL A 259 4.68 5.10 -26.41
N ASP A 260 5.33 5.26 -27.55
CA ASP A 260 4.90 4.69 -28.83
C ASP A 260 4.75 3.17 -28.78
N LYS A 261 5.68 2.48 -28.12
CA LYS A 261 5.61 1.02 -27.91
C LYS A 261 4.43 0.64 -27.03
N ILE A 262 4.18 1.38 -25.95
CA ILE A 262 3.02 1.18 -25.07
C ILE A 262 1.72 1.36 -25.87
N MET A 263 1.62 2.43 -26.67
CA MET A 263 0.44 2.71 -27.50
C MET A 263 0.21 1.60 -28.54
N LYS A 264 1.25 1.13 -29.22
CA LYS A 264 1.18 0.00 -30.17
C LYS A 264 0.80 -1.32 -29.48
N MET A 265 1.20 -1.54 -28.23
CA MET A 265 0.78 -2.71 -27.48
C MET A 265 -0.68 -2.62 -27.05
N ALA A 266 -1.10 -1.45 -26.58
CA ALA A 266 -2.46 -1.20 -26.13
C ALA A 266 -3.49 -1.33 -27.26
N SER A 267 -3.14 -0.97 -28.50
CA SER A 267 -4.02 -1.14 -29.66
C SER A 267 -4.16 -2.60 -30.13
N LYS A 268 -3.18 -3.46 -29.82
CA LYS A 268 -3.17 -4.88 -30.22
C LYS A 268 -3.74 -5.83 -29.18
N LYS A 269 -3.73 -5.43 -27.91
CA LYS A 269 -4.04 -6.29 -26.78
C LYS A 269 -5.02 -5.58 -25.86
N THR A 270 -6.30 -5.93 -25.98
CA THR A 270 -7.31 -5.65 -24.96
C THR A 270 -7.36 -6.87 -24.05
N SER A 271 -6.85 -6.76 -22.82
CA SER A 271 -7.22 -7.74 -21.80
C SER A 271 -8.76 -7.73 -21.67
N LEU A 272 -9.37 -8.91 -21.47
CA LEU A 272 -10.81 -9.03 -21.23
C LEU A 272 -11.25 -8.18 -20.01
N GLU A 273 -10.37 -8.03 -19.03
CA GLU A 273 -10.49 -7.14 -17.88
C GLU A 273 -9.44 -6.01 -18.03
N ASN A 274 -9.81 -4.86 -18.61
CA ASN A 274 -8.89 -3.74 -18.87
C ASN A 274 -9.00 -2.62 -17.81
N GLY A 275 -8.55 -2.91 -16.59
CA GLY A 275 -8.63 -1.99 -15.45
C GLY A 275 -7.89 -0.66 -15.68
N THR A 276 -6.75 -0.68 -16.38
CA THR A 276 -6.04 0.57 -16.70
C THR A 276 -6.86 1.48 -17.62
N ALA A 277 -7.48 0.94 -18.68
CA ALA A 277 -8.31 1.76 -19.56
C ALA A 277 -9.57 2.26 -18.84
N THR A 278 -10.19 1.41 -18.01
CA THR A 278 -11.35 1.79 -17.18
C THR A 278 -11.01 2.96 -16.25
N ALA A 279 -9.90 2.91 -15.51
CA ALA A 279 -9.47 3.99 -14.64
C ALA A 279 -9.20 5.30 -15.41
N ILE A 280 -8.56 5.23 -16.58
CA ILE A 280 -8.35 6.40 -17.45
C ILE A 280 -9.68 6.99 -17.93
N LEU A 281 -10.64 6.14 -18.32
CA LEU A 281 -11.97 6.58 -18.75
C LEU A 281 -12.73 7.26 -17.60
N LYS A 282 -12.65 6.75 -16.37
CA LYS A 282 -13.21 7.42 -15.18
C LYS A 282 -12.62 8.82 -14.99
N ASN A 283 -11.29 8.95 -15.03
CA ASN A 283 -10.61 10.25 -14.95
C ASN A 283 -11.03 11.23 -16.08
N ARG A 284 -11.23 10.73 -17.30
CA ARG A 284 -11.67 11.56 -18.44
C ARG A 284 -13.11 12.03 -18.30
N ASN A 285 -14.01 11.14 -17.86
CA ASN A 285 -15.41 11.49 -17.67
C ASN A 285 -15.56 12.54 -16.57
N ARG A 286 -14.76 12.49 -15.49
CA ARG A 286 -14.68 13.57 -14.49
C ARG A 286 -14.44 14.95 -15.12
N LYS A 287 -13.44 15.07 -16.01
CA LYS A 287 -13.07 16.35 -16.65
C LYS A 287 -14.17 16.94 -17.55
N LYS A 288 -15.13 16.14 -18.03
CA LYS A 288 -16.24 16.61 -18.87
C LYS A 288 -17.40 17.21 -18.08
N TYR A 289 -17.53 16.90 -16.79
CA TYR A 289 -18.59 17.42 -15.92
C TYR A 289 -18.10 18.51 -14.96
N SER A 290 -16.84 18.92 -15.08
CA SER A 290 -16.19 20.00 -14.30
C SER A 290 -15.82 21.21 -15.17
N SER A 291 -16.28 21.23 -16.42
CA SER A 291 -16.19 22.34 -17.40
C SER A 291 -17.58 22.79 -17.78
#